data_AF-A0A821AWL4-F1
#
_entry.id   AF-A0A821AWL4-F1
#
_cell.length_a   1.000
_cell.length_b   1.000
_cell.length_c   1.000
_cell.angle_alpha   90.00
_cell.angle_beta   90.00
_cell.angle_gamma   90.00
#
_symmetry.space_group_name_H-M   'P 1'
#
loop_
_entity.id
_entity.type
_entity.pdbx_description
1 polymer ?
#
loop_
_entity_poly.entity_id
_entity_poly.type
_entity_poly.pdbx_seq_one_letter_code
_entity_poly.pdbx_strand_id
1 'polypeptide(L)'
;MVLVINGHEYSKQCSLEDLKQYNDLIKVSCELASSDELKQPIQEISQTIYVYQREFAVIGKNDRNGFHLIGSDNATTCHILVLDNQVAVALAHLDGGETRQ
;
A
#
# COMPACT_ATOMS: atom_id res chain seq x y z
N MET A 1 -10.25 -4.84 -14.58
CA MET A 1 -10.06 -5.11 -13.14
C MET A 1 -11.20 -4.42 -12.42
N VAL A 2 -11.85 -5.07 -11.45
CA VAL A 2 -12.90 -4.45 -10.63
C VAL A 2 -12.36 -4.28 -9.21
N LEU A 3 -12.63 -3.13 -8.60
CA LEU A 3 -12.39 -2.93 -7.17
C LEU A 3 -13.62 -3.44 -6.41
N VAL A 4 -13.43 -4.29 -5.40
CA VAL A 4 -14.53 -4.80 -4.59
C VAL A 4 -14.39 -4.32 -3.16
N ILE A 5 -15.39 -3.61 -2.64
CA ILE A 5 -15.40 -3.08 -1.27
C ILE A 5 -16.65 -3.62 -0.57
N ASN A 6 -16.46 -4.38 0.52
CA ASN A 6 -17.54 -5.03 1.26
C ASN A 6 -18.54 -5.81 0.36
N GLY A 7 -18.03 -6.48 -0.67
CA GLY A 7 -18.83 -7.25 -1.63
C GLY A 7 -19.49 -6.43 -2.74
N HIS A 8 -19.31 -5.11 -2.78
CA HIS A 8 -19.80 -4.25 -3.86
C HIS A 8 -18.73 -4.01 -4.92
N GLU A 9 -19.09 -4.18 -6.19
CA GLU A 9 -18.18 -3.97 -7.32
C GLU A 9 -18.16 -2.52 -7.80
N TYR A 10 -16.94 -2.00 -8.01
CA TYR A 10 -16.64 -0.70 -8.58
C TYR A 10 -15.87 -0.92 -9.88
N SER A 11 -16.56 -0.73 -11.00
CA SER A 11 -16.03 -0.89 -12.36
C SER A 11 -15.82 0.44 -13.08
N LYS A 12 -16.28 1.55 -12.51
CA LYS A 12 -16.11 2.91 -13.02
C LYS A 12 -15.22 3.72 -12.09
N GLN A 13 -14.64 4.79 -12.62
CA GLN A 13 -13.93 5.79 -11.82
C GLN A 13 -14.86 6.33 -10.73
N CYS A 14 -14.35 6.39 -9.50
CA CYS A 14 -15.04 6.92 -8.32
C CYS A 14 -14.07 7.81 -7.54
N SER A 15 -14.59 8.81 -6.82
CA SER A 15 -13.79 9.64 -5.93
C SER A 15 -13.73 9.06 -4.52
N LEU A 16 -12.82 9.59 -3.68
CA LEU A 16 -12.79 9.22 -2.26
C LEU A 16 -14.12 9.59 -1.55
N GLU A 17 -14.80 10.63 -2.00
CA GLU A 17 -16.15 10.99 -1.52
C GLU A 17 -17.16 9.89 -1.79
N ASP A 18 -17.14 9.26 -2.97
CA ASP A 18 -18.04 8.16 -3.31
C ASP A 18 -17.82 6.94 -2.41
N LEU A 19 -16.59 6.79 -1.89
CA LEU A 19 -16.20 5.72 -0.98
C LEU A 19 -16.47 6.05 0.51
N LYS A 20 -16.89 7.27 0.85
CA LYS A 20 -17.22 7.67 2.24
C LYS A 20 -18.34 6.84 2.86
N GLN A 21 -19.19 6.20 2.05
CA GLN A 21 -20.21 5.27 2.55
C GLN A 21 -19.60 4.07 3.29
N TYR A 22 -18.35 3.71 3.00
CA TYR A 22 -17.57 2.72 3.77
C TYR A 22 -16.72 3.42 4.83
N ASN A 23 -17.34 4.38 5.52
CA ASN A 23 -16.65 5.27 6.45
C ASN A 23 -15.90 4.49 7.53
N ASP A 24 -16.36 3.29 7.89
CA ASP A 24 -15.69 2.43 8.86
C ASP A 24 -14.29 2.00 8.37
N LEU A 25 -14.12 1.67 7.09
CA LEU A 25 -12.82 1.31 6.53
C LEU A 25 -11.87 2.52 6.50
N ILE A 26 -12.38 3.66 6.06
CA ILE A 26 -11.59 4.90 5.99
C ILE A 26 -11.22 5.35 7.41
N LYS A 27 -12.17 5.33 8.33
CA LYS A 27 -11.98 5.69 9.74
C LYS A 27 -10.96 4.78 10.41
N VAL A 28 -11.09 3.46 10.28
CA VAL A 28 -10.11 2.50 10.82
C VAL A 28 -8.73 2.75 10.24
N SER A 29 -8.64 3.02 8.94
CA SER A 29 -7.36 3.35 8.28
C SER A 29 -6.75 4.64 8.82
N CYS A 30 -7.56 5.69 9.01
CA CYS A 30 -7.12 6.97 9.58
C CYS A 30 -6.71 6.84 11.06
N GLU A 31 -7.45 6.05 11.83
CA GLU A 31 -7.14 5.75 13.23
C GLU A 31 -5.83 4.98 13.34
N LEU A 32 -5.62 3.96 12.49
CA LEU A 32 -4.37 3.21 12.40
C LEU A 32 -3.21 4.12 11.98
N ALA A 33 -3.39 4.93 10.93
CA ALA A 33 -2.38 5.87 10.45
C ALA A 33 -1.95 6.89 11.52
N SER A 34 -2.85 7.23 12.44
CA SER A 34 -2.61 8.16 13.55
C SER A 34 -2.16 7.46 14.83
N SER A 35 -2.16 6.12 14.87
CA SER A 35 -1.84 5.37 16.08
C SER A 35 -0.33 5.36 16.35
N ASP A 36 0.04 5.35 17.64
CA ASP A 36 1.44 5.21 18.04
C ASP A 36 2.00 3.80 17.74
N GLU A 37 1.15 2.83 17.37
CA GLU A 37 1.58 1.47 16.97
C GLU A 37 2.39 1.49 15.66
N LEU A 38 2.15 2.47 14.79
CA LEU A 38 2.93 2.67 13.56
C LEU A 38 4.24 3.43 13.82
N LYS A 39 4.40 4.07 14.97
CA LYS A 39 5.67 4.68 15.38
C LYS A 39 6.59 3.61 15.96
N GLN A 40 7.01 2.67 15.12
CA GLN A 40 8.07 1.77 15.52
C GLN A 40 9.39 2.57 15.54
N PRO A 41 10.23 2.39 16.58
CA PRO A 41 11.55 2.99 16.58
C PRO A 41 12.29 2.51 15.32
N ILE A 42 13.01 3.44 14.67
CA ILE A 42 13.90 3.12 13.55
C ILE A 42 14.99 2.17 14.10
N GLN A 43 14.70 0.88 14.10
CA GLN A 43 15.72 -0.15 14.28
C GLN A 43 16.57 -0.20 13.00
N GLU A 44 17.79 -0.70 13.12
CA GLU A 44 18.62 -0.96 11.96
C GLU A 44 17.85 -1.90 11.01
N ILE A 45 17.33 -1.34 9.92
CA ILE A 45 16.40 -2.04 9.04
C ILE A 45 17.22 -2.97 8.12
N SER A 46 17.75 -4.04 8.70
CA SER A 46 18.44 -5.08 7.94
C SER A 46 17.43 -5.86 7.08
N GLN A 47 17.90 -6.43 5.97
CA GLN A 47 17.10 -7.29 5.09
C GLN A 47 15.80 -6.63 4.57
N THR A 48 15.95 -5.40 4.07
CA THR A 48 14.83 -4.59 3.55
C THR A 48 15.03 -4.26 2.08
N ILE A 49 13.92 -4.25 1.34
CA ILE A 49 13.86 -3.73 -0.01
C ILE A 49 13.27 -2.32 0.05
N TYR A 50 14.10 -1.33 -0.23
CA TYR A 50 13.65 0.04 -0.44
C TYR A 50 13.26 0.23 -1.91
N VAL A 51 12.05 0.75 -2.13
CA VAL A 51 11.47 0.97 -3.47
C VAL A 51 11.48 2.46 -3.76
N TYR A 52 12.18 2.89 -4.80
CA TYR A 52 12.18 4.30 -5.21
C TYR A 52 10.93 4.68 -5.99
N GLN A 53 10.70 5.98 -6.16
CA GLN A 53 9.63 6.50 -7.02
C GLN A 53 9.74 5.90 -8.44
N ARG A 54 8.61 5.46 -8.99
CA ARG A 54 8.47 4.74 -10.28
C ARG A 54 9.01 3.31 -10.28
N GLU A 55 9.38 2.76 -9.13
CA GLU A 55 9.75 1.36 -8.98
C GLU A 55 8.63 0.54 -8.32
N PHE A 56 8.74 -0.78 -8.46
CA PHE A 56 7.94 -1.74 -7.70
C PHE A 56 8.80 -2.93 -7.31
N ALA A 57 8.44 -3.58 -6.21
CA ALA A 57 9.02 -4.86 -5.80
C ALA A 57 7.94 -5.79 -5.25
N VAL A 58 8.22 -7.10 -5.32
CA VAL A 58 7.32 -8.16 -4.84
C VAL A 58 8.15 -9.14 -4.01
N ILE A 59 7.72 -9.41 -2.79
CA ILE A 59 8.34 -10.39 -1.89
C ILE A 59 7.36 -11.54 -1.70
N GLY A 60 7.82 -12.77 -1.95
CA GLY A 60 7.06 -13.96 -1.61
C GLY A 60 7.10 -14.21 -0.11
N LYS A 61 5.97 -14.60 0.50
CA LYS A 61 5.89 -14.91 1.94
C LYS A 61 6.76 -16.10 2.36
N ASN A 62 7.19 -16.91 1.38
CA ASN A 62 8.12 -18.04 1.54
C ASN A 62 9.53 -17.76 0.99
N ASP A 63 9.88 -16.49 0.75
CA ASP A 63 11.23 -16.13 0.27
C ASP A 63 12.29 -16.55 1.30
N ARG A 64 13.32 -17.25 0.83
CA ARG A 64 14.42 -17.76 1.66
C ARG A 64 15.60 -16.80 1.71
N ASN A 65 15.54 -15.70 0.94
CA ASN A 65 16.60 -14.71 0.87
C ASN A 65 16.67 -13.81 2.12
N GLY A 66 15.75 -13.99 3.08
CA GLY A 66 15.74 -13.26 4.35
C GLY A 66 15.15 -11.85 4.26
N PHE A 67 14.67 -11.39 3.11
CA PHE A 67 13.99 -10.10 3.03
C PHE A 67 12.64 -10.17 3.74
N HIS A 68 12.46 -9.34 4.75
CA HIS A 68 11.28 -9.35 5.60
C HIS A 68 10.48 -8.04 5.54
N LEU A 69 11.09 -7.00 4.97
CA LEU A 69 10.49 -5.67 4.88
C LEU A 69 10.60 -5.14 3.45
N ILE A 70 9.52 -4.51 2.99
CA ILE A 70 9.46 -3.73 1.77
C ILE A 70 8.92 -2.35 2.14
N GLY A 71 9.57 -1.30 1.68
CA GLY A 71 9.24 0.06 2.09
C GLY A 71 9.59 1.10 1.05
N SER A 72 9.01 2.27 1.20
CA SER A 72 9.29 3.46 0.40
C SER A 72 9.06 4.70 1.26
N ASP A 73 9.55 5.86 0.82
CA ASP A 73 9.43 7.12 1.54
C ASP A 73 9.32 8.30 0.56
N ASN A 74 9.16 9.53 1.08
CA ASN A 74 9.08 10.79 0.33
C ASN A 74 7.88 10.89 -0.64
N ALA A 75 6.80 10.18 -0.37
CA ALA A 75 5.54 10.28 -1.11
C ALA A 75 4.77 11.54 -0.68
N THR A 76 5.10 12.69 -1.27
CA THR A 76 4.40 13.97 -1.01
C THR A 76 3.08 14.08 -1.78
N THR A 77 3.15 13.85 -3.10
CA THR A 77 2.00 13.81 -4.03
C THR A 77 1.90 12.46 -4.75
N CYS A 78 2.96 11.68 -4.70
CA CYS A 78 2.99 10.29 -5.12
C CYS A 78 2.13 9.43 -4.19
N HIS A 79 1.77 8.24 -4.65
CA HIS A 79 1.02 7.26 -3.88
C HIS A 79 1.85 5.98 -3.73
N ILE A 80 1.99 5.49 -2.50
CA ILE A 80 2.54 4.17 -2.22
C ILE A 80 1.38 3.17 -2.25
N LEU A 81 1.44 2.23 -3.18
CA LEU A 81 0.44 1.17 -3.33
C LEU A 81 1.00 -0.13 -2.75
N VAL A 82 0.25 -0.77 -1.85
CA VAL A 82 0.55 -2.10 -1.33
C VAL A 82 -0.55 -3.07 -1.78
N LEU A 83 -0.16 -4.18 -2.39
CA LEU A 83 -1.06 -5.28 -2.75
C LEU A 83 -0.59 -6.55 -2.02
N ASP A 84 -1.41 -7.05 -1.11
CA ASP A 84 -1.16 -8.29 -0.39
C ASP A 84 -2.08 -9.40 -0.89
N ASN A 85 -1.54 -10.62 -0.95
CA ASN A 85 -2.32 -11.83 -1.16
C ASN A 85 -1.77 -12.98 -0.29
N GLN A 86 -2.29 -14.19 -0.47
CA GLN A 86 -1.90 -15.32 0.37
C GLN A 86 -0.43 -15.74 0.25
N VAL A 87 0.26 -15.40 -0.85
CA VAL A 87 1.58 -15.94 -1.18
C VAL A 87 2.67 -14.86 -1.32
N ALA A 88 2.30 -13.59 -1.50
CA ALA A 88 3.23 -12.50 -1.74
C ALA A 88 2.66 -11.14 -1.35
N VAL A 89 3.57 -10.19 -1.10
CA VAL A 89 3.30 -8.78 -0.91
C VAL A 89 4.00 -8.00 -2.02
N ALA A 90 3.29 -7.09 -2.68
CA ALA A 90 3.83 -6.15 -3.65
C ALA A 90 3.73 -4.72 -3.13
N LEU A 91 4.76 -3.91 -3.40
CA LEU A 91 4.76 -2.47 -3.15
C LEU A 91 5.21 -1.73 -4.41
N ALA A 92 4.51 -0.66 -4.75
CA ALA A 92 4.88 0.25 -5.84
C ALA A 92 4.80 1.71 -5.38
N HIS A 93 5.77 2.53 -5.78
CA HIS A 93 5.73 3.98 -5.53
C HIS A 93 5.36 4.69 -6.84
N LEU A 94 4.11 5.12 -6.94
CA LEU A 94 3.50 5.64 -8.17
C LEU A 94 3.45 7.17 -8.16
N ASP A 95 3.94 7.80 -9.22
CA ASP A 95 3.93 9.26 -9.40
C ASP A 95 2.82 9.76 -10.33
N GLY A 96 2.01 8.84 -10.86
CA GLY A 96 0.91 9.14 -11.78
C GLY A 96 1.32 9.37 -13.24
N GLY A 97 2.61 9.30 -13.59
CA GLY A 97 3.07 9.62 -14.95
C GLY A 97 2.60 8.65 -16.04
N GLU A 98 2.44 7.37 -15.72
CA GLU A 98 2.09 6.30 -16.67
C GLU A 98 0.84 5.50 -16.25
N THR A 99 0.08 5.99 -15.28
CA THR A 99 -1.16 5.34 -14.84
C THR A 99 -2.23 5.52 -15.92
N ARG A 100 -2.62 4.42 -16.58
CA ARG A 100 -3.67 4.44 -17.60
C ARG A 100 -5.04 4.65 -16.96
N GLN A 101 -5.84 5.55 -17.54
CA GLN A 101 -7.24 5.78 -17.17
C GLN A 101 -8.18 4.85 -17.96
#